data_AF-A0AB34DE18-F1
#
_entry.id   AF-A0AB34DE18-F1
#
_cell.length_a   1.000
_cell.length_b   1.000
_cell.length_c   1.000
_cell.angle_alpha   90.00
_cell.angle_beta   90.00
_cell.angle_gamma   90.00
#
_symmetry.space_group_name_H-M   'P 1'
#
loop_
_entity.id
_entity.type
_entity.pdbx_description
1 polymer ?
#
loop_
_entity_poly.entity_id
_entity_poly.type
_entity_poly.pdbx_seq_one_letter_code
_entity_poly.pdbx_strand_id
1 'polypeptide(L)'
;MMVASGIAWGIYSLIGKGTADPLDATAGNFLRALPMALAVFLAALALSETAVQPSGLIYAVLSGAIASGLGYAIWYAALPNLNATQGASIQLSVPVLTALLGSIFLGEHVSNQQLLAMGVIIFGIASVILGKKKADMR
;
A
#
# COMPACT_ATOMS: atom_id res chain seq x y z
N MET A 1 3.77 6.75 -14.00
CA MET A 1 2.31 7.00 -13.95
C MET A 1 1.85 7.05 -12.49
N MET A 2 1.65 8.23 -11.90
CA MET A 2 1.04 8.35 -10.56
C MET A 2 -0.40 8.86 -10.60
N VAL A 3 -0.70 9.73 -11.57
CA VAL A 3 -2.07 10.24 -11.78
C VAL A 3 -3.01 9.12 -12.20
N ALA A 4 -2.63 8.32 -13.22
CA ALA A 4 -3.45 7.21 -13.70
C ALA A 4 -3.68 6.14 -12.62
N SER A 5 -2.65 5.79 -11.83
CA SER A 5 -2.81 4.85 -10.72
C SER A 5 -3.72 5.41 -9.63
N GLY A 6 -3.61 6.71 -9.31
CA GLY A 6 -4.49 7.38 -8.38
C GLY A 6 -5.96 7.38 -8.82
N ILE A 7 -6.22 7.67 -10.11
CA ILE A 7 -7.57 7.61 -10.69
C ILE A 7 -8.11 6.19 -10.63
N ALA A 8 -7.34 5.19 -11.08
CA ALA A 8 -7.73 3.80 -11.06
C ALA A 8 -8.03 3.31 -9.63
N TRP A 9 -7.19 3.69 -8.66
CA TRP A 9 -7.40 3.36 -7.25
C TRP A 9 -8.64 4.02 -6.66
N GLY A 10 -8.93 5.27 -7.04
CA GLY A 10 -10.15 5.97 -6.64
C GLY A 10 -11.41 5.27 -7.17
N ILE A 11 -11.43 4.91 -8.46
CA ILE A 11 -12.53 4.15 -9.07
C ILE A 11 -12.69 2.79 -8.39
N TYR A 12 -11.58 2.06 -8.20
CA TYR A 12 -11.57 0.77 -7.51
C TYR A 12 -12.19 0.85 -6.11
N SER A 13 -11.80 1.86 -5.33
CA SER A 13 -12.30 2.07 -3.97
C SER A 13 -13.79 2.39 -3.93
N LEU A 14 -14.29 3.13 -4.92
CA LEU A 14 -15.73 3.43 -5.05
C LEU A 14 -16.54 2.19 -5.43
N ILE A 15 -16.05 1.37 -6.37
CA ILE A 15 -16.71 0.12 -6.79
C ILE A 15 -16.70 -0.91 -5.66
N GLY A 16 -15.59 -1.05 -4.94
CA GLY A 16 -15.45 -1.98 -3.83
C GLY A 16 -16.15 -1.55 -2.54
N LYS A 17 -16.74 -0.36 -2.49
CA LYS A 17 -17.42 0.16 -1.30
C LYS A 17 -18.61 -0.72 -0.93
N GLY A 18 -18.62 -1.22 0.30
CA GLY A 18 -19.71 -2.07 0.82
C GLY A 18 -19.59 -3.56 0.42
N THR A 19 -18.44 -3.97 -0.12
CA THR A 19 -18.14 -5.41 -0.34
C THR A 19 -18.18 -6.16 0.99
N ALA A 20 -18.91 -7.28 1.03
CA ALA A 20 -19.09 -8.08 2.25
C ALA A 20 -17.79 -8.75 2.74
N ASP A 21 -16.99 -9.28 1.82
CA ASP A 21 -15.66 -9.81 2.09
C ASP A 21 -14.60 -9.12 1.20
N PRO A 22 -13.96 -8.05 1.71
CA PRO A 22 -12.94 -7.31 0.98
C PRO A 22 -11.68 -8.14 0.68
N LEU A 23 -11.37 -9.16 1.49
CA LEU A 23 -10.19 -9.99 1.30
C LEU A 23 -10.40 -10.95 0.13
N ASP A 24 -11.55 -11.63 0.09
CA ASP A 24 -11.90 -12.51 -1.03
C ASP A 24 -12.02 -11.74 -2.35
N ALA A 25 -12.66 -10.56 -2.32
CA ALA A 25 -12.75 -9.71 -3.50
C ALA A 25 -11.36 -9.30 -4.02
N THR A 26 -10.45 -8.96 -3.12
CA THR A 26 -9.06 -8.61 -3.47
C THR A 26 -8.30 -9.81 -4.02
N ALA A 27 -8.48 -11.00 -3.44
CA ALA A 27 -7.91 -12.25 -3.97
C ALA A 27 -8.40 -12.51 -5.40
N GLY A 28 -9.70 -12.33 -5.66
CA GLY A 28 -10.28 -12.40 -7.01
C GLY A 28 -9.66 -11.39 -7.97
N ASN A 29 -9.33 -10.18 -7.51
CA ASN A 29 -8.65 -9.18 -8.35
C ASN A 29 -7.22 -9.59 -8.70
N PHE A 30 -6.47 -10.18 -7.75
CA PHE A 30 -5.16 -10.76 -8.05
C PHE A 30 -5.24 -11.89 -9.08
N LEU A 31 -6.25 -12.76 -8.96
CA LEU A 31 -6.48 -13.83 -9.94
C LEU A 31 -6.80 -13.29 -11.34
N ARG A 32 -7.60 -12.21 -11.44
CA ARG A 32 -7.88 -11.53 -12.72
C ARG A 32 -6.67 -10.80 -13.29
N ALA A 33 -5.76 -10.32 -12.44
CA ALA A 33 -4.52 -9.68 -12.85
C ALA A 33 -3.44 -10.70 -13.28
N LEU A 34 -3.52 -11.94 -12.81
CA LEU A 34 -2.52 -12.99 -13.04
C LEU A 34 -2.24 -13.27 -14.53
N PRO A 35 -3.24 -13.37 -15.44
CA PRO A 35 -2.98 -13.56 -16.87
C PRO A 35 -2.16 -12.42 -17.47
N MET A 36 -2.44 -11.18 -17.08
CA MET A 36 -1.70 -10.01 -17.55
C MET A 36 -0.27 -10.00 -16.99
N ALA A 37 -0.11 -10.32 -15.70
CA ALA A 37 1.21 -10.45 -15.08
C ALA A 37 2.05 -11.56 -15.74
N LEU A 38 1.44 -12.71 -16.06
CA LEU A 38 2.10 -13.80 -16.75
C LEU A 38 2.48 -13.41 -18.18
N ALA A 39 1.61 -12.72 -18.92
CA ALA A 39 1.92 -12.24 -20.26
C ALA A 39 3.12 -11.28 -20.25
N VAL A 40 3.15 -10.33 -19.30
CA VAL A 40 4.29 -9.42 -19.13
C VAL A 40 5.55 -10.17 -18.74
N PHE A 41 5.46 -11.14 -17.84
CA PHE A 41 6.60 -11.96 -17.44
C PHE A 41 7.18 -12.76 -18.62
N LEU A 42 6.34 -13.45 -19.40
CA LEU A 42 6.77 -14.19 -20.59
C LEU A 42 7.34 -13.28 -21.67
N ALA A 43 6.75 -12.10 -21.89
CA ALA A 43 7.30 -11.11 -22.80
C ALA A 43 8.68 -10.62 -22.34
N ALA A 44 8.87 -10.40 -21.04
CA ALA A 44 10.17 -10.05 -20.48
C ALA A 44 11.22 -11.15 -20.67
N LEU A 45 10.84 -12.43 -20.53
CA LEU A 45 11.73 -13.56 -20.83
C LEU A 45 12.09 -13.65 -22.31
N ALA A 46 11.15 -13.36 -23.21
CA ALA A 46 11.41 -13.38 -24.64
C ALA A 46 12.35 -12.25 -25.10
N LEU A 47 12.33 -11.11 -24.39
CA LEU A 47 13.14 -9.92 -24.71
C LEU A 47 14.46 -9.86 -23.94
N SER A 48 14.64 -10.70 -22.91
CA SER A 48 15.83 -10.68 -22.07
C SER A 48 16.78 -11.82 -22.42
N GLU A 49 18.07 -11.53 -22.50
CA GLU A 49 19.12 -12.56 -22.59
C GLU A 49 19.49 -13.14 -21.21
N THR A 50 18.95 -12.58 -20.12
CA THR A 50 19.25 -13.04 -18.76
C THR A 50 18.37 -14.23 -18.36
N ALA A 51 19.01 -15.29 -17.85
CA ALA A 51 18.31 -16.44 -17.31
C ALA A 51 17.56 -16.08 -16.02
N VAL A 52 16.41 -16.71 -15.81
CA VAL A 52 15.65 -16.58 -14.54
C VAL A 52 16.47 -17.16 -13.40
N GLN A 53 16.77 -16.33 -12.40
CA GLN A 53 17.48 -16.77 -11.22
C GLN A 53 16.49 -17.28 -10.16
N PRO A 54 16.71 -18.47 -9.56
CA PRO A 54 15.80 -19.03 -8.55
C PRO A 54 15.55 -18.10 -7.36
N SER A 55 16.59 -17.37 -6.92
CA SER A 55 16.46 -16.35 -5.86
C SER A 55 15.51 -15.22 -6.25
N GLY A 56 15.54 -14.76 -7.50
CA GLY A 56 14.63 -13.75 -8.02
C GLY A 56 13.17 -14.19 -7.99
N LEU A 57 12.91 -15.47 -8.31
CA LEU A 57 11.56 -16.04 -8.21
C LEU A 57 11.09 -16.09 -6.75
N ILE A 58 11.96 -16.50 -5.83
CA ILE A 58 11.66 -16.51 -4.39
C ILE A 58 11.33 -15.09 -3.91
N TYR A 59 12.13 -14.09 -4.29
CA TYR A 59 11.87 -12.71 -3.91
C TYR A 59 10.58 -12.15 -4.53
N ALA A 60 10.25 -12.51 -5.77
CA ALA A 60 8.99 -12.10 -6.39
C ALA A 60 7.77 -12.66 -5.62
N VAL A 61 7.83 -13.94 -5.25
CA VAL A 61 6.76 -14.59 -4.47
C VAL A 61 6.67 -13.99 -3.07
N LEU A 62 7.79 -13.85 -2.35
CA LEU A 62 7.82 -13.28 -1.01
C LEU A 62 7.36 -11.82 -1.00
N SER A 63 7.77 -11.02 -1.99
CA SER A 63 7.33 -9.63 -2.13
C SER A 63 5.82 -9.56 -2.32
N GLY A 64 5.25 -10.36 -3.22
CA GLY A 64 3.79 -10.40 -3.42
C GLY A 64 3.03 -10.91 -2.20
N ALA A 65 3.46 -12.06 -1.64
CA ALA A 65 2.78 -12.70 -0.52
C ALA A 65 2.84 -11.87 0.77
N ILE A 66 3.99 -11.26 1.08
CA ILE A 66 4.18 -10.48 2.31
C ILE A 66 3.68 -9.05 2.11
N ALA A 67 4.22 -8.32 1.12
CA ALA A 67 3.92 -6.89 0.99
C ALA A 67 2.45 -6.65 0.60
N SER A 68 1.88 -7.50 -0.27
CA SER A 68 0.48 -7.39 -0.68
C SER A 68 -0.43 -8.33 0.10
N GLY A 69 -0.21 -9.65 0.03
CA GLY A 69 -1.12 -10.64 0.61
C GLY A 69 -1.34 -10.45 2.11
N LEU A 70 -0.27 -10.51 2.89
CA LEU A 70 -0.31 -10.31 4.34
C LEU A 70 -0.71 -8.87 4.69
N GLY A 71 -0.20 -7.87 3.96
CA GLY A 71 -0.57 -6.47 4.17
C GLY A 71 -2.08 -6.23 4.06
N TYR A 72 -2.72 -6.73 3.01
CA TYR A 72 -4.18 -6.63 2.83
C TYR A 72 -4.95 -7.44 3.87
N ALA A 73 -4.49 -8.64 4.24
CA ALA A 73 -5.12 -9.44 5.27
C ALA A 73 -5.15 -8.71 6.62
N ILE A 74 -4.02 -8.12 7.04
CA ILE A 74 -3.93 -7.33 8.27
C ILE A 74 -4.83 -6.09 8.18
N TRP A 75 -4.76 -5.37 7.05
CA TRP A 75 -5.57 -4.16 6.86
C TRP A 75 -7.07 -4.45 6.96
N TYR A 76 -7.57 -5.46 6.24
CA TYR A 76 -8.99 -5.80 6.25
C TYR A 76 -9.45 -6.45 7.56
N ALA A 77 -8.55 -7.09 8.32
CA ALA A 77 -8.85 -7.52 9.69
C ALA A 77 -8.95 -6.34 10.67
N ALA A 78 -8.12 -5.32 10.51
CA ALA A 78 -8.13 -4.13 11.37
C ALA A 78 -9.26 -3.14 11.01
N LEU A 79 -9.59 -3.01 9.73
CA LEU A 79 -10.51 -2.00 9.19
C LEU A 79 -11.87 -1.92 9.90
N PRO A 80 -12.56 -3.03 10.25
CA PRO A 80 -13.83 -2.98 10.97
C PRO A 80 -13.74 -2.36 12.37
N ASN A 81 -12.54 -2.35 12.97
CA ASN A 81 -12.28 -1.80 14.29
C ASN A 81 -11.86 -0.32 14.25
N LEU A 82 -11.84 0.31 13.07
CA LEU A 82 -11.42 1.68 12.85
C LEU A 82 -12.58 2.52 12.32
N ASN A 83 -12.79 3.70 12.90
CA ASN A 83 -13.68 4.67 12.27
C ASN A 83 -13.02 5.26 11.01
N ALA A 84 -13.82 5.86 10.13
CA ALA A 84 -13.34 6.39 8.85
C ALA A 84 -12.15 7.37 8.98
N THR A 85 -12.14 8.20 10.04
CA THR A 85 -11.06 9.15 10.29
C THR A 85 -9.78 8.46 10.77
N GLN A 86 -9.90 7.46 11.65
CA GLN A 86 -8.75 6.66 12.08
C GLN A 86 -8.14 5.90 10.90
N GLY A 87 -8.96 5.25 10.07
CA GLY A 87 -8.50 4.55 8.87
C GLY A 87 -7.78 5.49 7.90
N ALA A 88 -8.35 6.67 7.63
CA ALA A 88 -7.71 7.68 6.78
C ALA A 88 -6.37 8.17 7.37
N SER A 89 -6.33 8.45 8.67
CA SER A 89 -5.11 8.90 9.36
C SER A 89 -3.99 7.84 9.33
N ILE A 90 -4.33 6.56 9.48
CA ILE A 90 -3.36 5.46 9.38
C ILE A 90 -2.76 5.40 7.97
N GLN A 91 -3.57 5.56 6.92
CA GLN A 91 -3.05 5.57 5.54
C GLN A 91 -2.13 6.74 5.25
N LEU A 92 -2.37 7.90 5.86
CA LEU A 92 -1.45 9.04 5.75
C LEU A 92 -0.10 8.79 6.42
N SER A 93 0.01 7.81 7.33
CA SER A 93 1.30 7.45 7.94
C SER A 93 2.17 6.57 7.04
N VAL A 94 1.60 5.90 6.04
CA VAL A 94 2.31 4.95 5.16
C VAL A 94 3.53 5.56 4.47
N PRO A 95 3.49 6.78 3.89
CA PRO A 95 4.67 7.39 3.27
C PRO A 95 5.81 7.63 4.27
N VAL A 96 5.49 8.01 5.51
CA VAL A 96 6.47 8.25 6.57
C VAL A 96 7.14 6.93 6.98
N LEU A 97 6.34 5.89 7.20
CA LEU A 97 6.84 4.55 7.52
C LEU A 97 7.70 3.99 6.38
N THR A 98 7.26 4.16 5.13
CA THR A 98 7.98 3.69 3.95
C THR A 98 9.35 4.37 3.85
N ALA A 99 9.42 5.69 4.04
CA ALA A 99 10.70 6.42 4.00
C ALA A 99 11.66 5.98 5.12
N LEU A 100 11.16 5.79 6.34
CA LEU A 100 11.97 5.32 7.48
C LEU A 100 12.48 3.90 7.27
N LEU A 101 11.59 2.98 6.89
CA LEU A 101 11.95 1.58 6.64
C LEU A 101 12.91 1.48 5.44
N GLY A 102 12.69 2.26 4.38
CA GLY A 102 13.62 2.35 3.25
C GLY A 102 15.01 2.80 3.69
N SER A 103 15.10 3.84 4.52
CA SER A 103 16.37 4.29 5.06
C SER A 103 17.08 3.23 5.92
N ILE A 104 16.35 2.54 6.79
CA ILE A 104 16.91 1.53 7.70
C ILE A 104 17.34 0.26 6.95
N PHE A 105 16.49 -0.27 6.08
CA PHE A 105 16.69 -1.58 5.45
C PHE A 105 17.46 -1.49 4.12
N LEU A 106 17.29 -0.40 3.36
CA LEU A 106 17.95 -0.21 2.07
C LEU A 106 19.12 0.78 2.14
N GLY A 107 19.33 1.43 3.29
CA GLY A 107 20.41 2.43 3.45
C GLY A 107 20.14 3.73 2.70
N GLU A 108 18.88 3.99 2.31
CA GLU A 108 18.53 5.21 1.57
C GLU A 108 18.73 6.47 2.42
N HIS A 109 19.33 7.50 1.82
CA HIS A 109 19.52 8.78 2.49
C HIS A 109 18.22 9.58 2.52
N VAL A 110 17.74 9.90 3.73
CA VAL A 110 16.56 10.77 3.89
C VAL A 110 17.01 12.23 3.75
N SER A 111 16.55 12.87 2.67
CA SER A 111 16.82 14.29 2.41
C SER A 111 16.11 15.21 3.41
N ASN A 112 16.62 16.44 3.55
CA ASN A 112 15.99 17.46 4.39
C ASN A 112 14.53 17.77 3.96
N GLN A 113 14.24 17.69 2.66
CA GLN A 113 12.88 17.87 2.14
C GLN A 113 11.95 16.74 2.58
N GLN A 114 12.42 15.48 2.55
CA GLN A 114 11.65 14.34 3.04
C GLN A 114 11.42 14.42 4.54
N LEU A 115 12.43 14.82 5.33
CA LEU A 115 12.29 15.05 6.76
C LEU A 115 11.20 16.10 7.06
N LEU A 116 11.22 17.23 6.34
CA LEU A 116 10.20 18.26 6.49
C LEU A 116 8.81 17.74 6.12
N ALA A 117 8.69 17.03 4.99
CA ALA A 117 7.42 16.45 4.55
C ALA A 117 6.86 15.46 5.58
N MET A 118 7.71 14.59 6.14
CA MET A 118 7.34 13.67 7.20
C MET A 118 6.84 14.41 8.45
N GLY A 119 7.52 15.48 8.86
CA GLY A 119 7.08 16.33 9.96
C GLY A 119 5.70 16.96 9.72
N VAL A 120 5.46 17.48 8.52
CA VAL A 120 4.16 18.05 8.13
C VAL A 120 3.05 17.00 8.14
N ILE A 121 3.33 15.79 7.63
CA ILE A 121 2.36 14.68 7.64
C ILE A 121 2.00 14.27 9.07
N ILE A 122 2.99 14.05 9.93
CA ILE A 122 2.77 13.68 11.34
C ILE A 122 1.97 14.78 12.05
N PHE A 123 2.33 16.04 11.85
CA PHE A 123 1.60 17.18 12.42
C PHE A 123 0.14 17.22 11.97
N GLY A 124 -0.13 17.00 10.67
CA GLY A 124 -1.47 16.92 10.12
C GLY A 124 -2.29 15.79 10.74
N ILE A 125 -1.71 14.58 10.85
CA ILE A 125 -2.35 13.42 11.48
C ILE A 125 -2.68 13.72 12.95
N ALA A 126 -1.71 14.24 13.71
CA ALA A 126 -1.89 14.60 15.11
C ALA A 126 -3.01 15.64 15.29
N SER A 127 -3.06 16.65 14.43
CA SER A 127 -4.10 17.69 14.46
C SER A 127 -5.50 17.13 14.26
N VAL A 128 -5.68 16.20 13.31
CA VAL A 128 -6.96 15.54 13.05
C VAL A 128 -7.41 14.67 14.23
N ILE A 129 -6.49 13.91 14.82
CA ILE A 129 -6.79 13.01 15.95
C ILE A 129 -7.11 13.82 17.22
N LEU A 130 -6.31 14.83 17.54
CA LEU A 130 -6.50 15.67 18.73
C LEU A 130 -7.69 16.61 18.60
N GLY A 131 -7.98 17.12 17.40
CA GLY A 131 -9.13 17.99 17.14
C GLY A 131 -10.48 17.32 17.41
N LYS A 132 -10.62 16.04 17.05
CA LYS A 132 -11.84 15.25 17.34
C LYS A 132 -12.10 15.08 18.83
N LYS A 133 -11.06 14.82 19.62
CA LYS A 133 -11.17 14.63 21.08
C LYS A 133 -11.80 15.84 21.79
N LYS A 134 -11.66 17.03 21.21
CA LYS A 134 -12.19 18.29 21.76
C LYS A 134 -13.65 18.57 21.36
N ALA A 135 -14.13 17.96 20.27
CA ALA A 135 -15.51 18.08 19.79
C ALA A 135 -16.46 17.12 20.51
N ASP A 136 -16.01 15.89 20.83
CA ASP A 136 -16.81 14.90 21.57
C ASP A 136 -16.89 15.18 23.09
N MET A 137 -16.08 16.11 23.62
CA MET A 137 -16.12 16.56 25.02
C MET A 137 -16.96 17.84 25.24
N ARG A 138 -17.56 18.40 24.20
CA ARG A 138 -18.45 19.57 24.26
C ARG A 138 -19.88 19.14 24.00
#